data_AF-A0A4Y2TEE6-F1
#
_entry.id   AF-A0A4Y2TEE6-F1
#
_cell.length_a   1.000
_cell.length_b   1.000
_cell.length_c   1.000
_cell.angle_alpha   90.00
_cell.angle_beta   90.00
_cell.angle_gamma   90.00
#
_symmetry.space_group_name_H-M   'P 1'
#
loop_
_entity.id
_entity.type
_entity.pdbx_description
1 polymer ?
#
loop_
_entity_poly.entity_id
_entity_poly.type
_entity_poly.pdbx_seq_one_letter_code
_entity_poly.pdbx_strand_id
1 'polypeptide(L)'
;HHPQTNGKVERVNQSLVTRLKCKVNSTSTKVPWTKLLESVTNEYNLTPHSITKYPPAYLLLGTLPYDSPIGQNSYYEPVNEARNLALQRTMDYHNKNKIRYDARFVHKKFNPGDLVVYEEFHYPNTRKLSPPFSDPYEIITYLYLSL
;
A
#
# COMPACT_ATOMS: atom_id res chain seq x y z
N HIS A 1 6.73 -0.21 16.88
CA HIS A 1 5.80 -0.60 15.80
C HIS A 1 6.03 0.32 14.59
N HIS A 2 6.45 -0.19 13.43
CA HIS A 2 6.87 0.62 12.28
C HIS A 2 5.95 0.35 11.06
N PRO A 3 4.80 1.04 10.94
CA PRO A 3 3.81 0.77 9.88
C PRO A 3 4.37 1.01 8.46
N GLN A 4 5.42 1.82 8.33
CA GLN A 4 6.03 2.17 7.05
C GLN A 4 6.60 0.96 6.29
N THR A 5 6.96 -0.14 6.98
CA THR A 5 7.49 -1.37 6.34
C THR A 5 6.41 -2.14 5.56
N ASN A 6 5.13 -1.98 5.90
CA ASN A 6 4.01 -2.72 5.31
C ASN A 6 3.05 -1.85 4.46
N GLY A 7 3.50 -0.69 3.99
CA GLY A 7 2.65 0.30 3.34
C GLY A 7 1.86 -0.19 2.11
N LYS A 8 2.35 -1.22 1.40
CA LYS A 8 1.60 -1.84 0.28
C LYS A 8 0.33 -2.55 0.78
N VAL A 9 0.45 -3.35 1.84
CA VAL A 9 -0.68 -4.08 2.44
C VAL A 9 -1.67 -3.10 3.04
N GLU A 10 -1.17 -2.08 3.75
CA GLU A 10 -2.01 -1.03 4.35
C GLU A 10 -2.85 -0.31 3.30
N ARG A 11 -2.27 0.03 2.14
CA ARG A 11 -2.98 0.71 1.04
C ARG A 11 -4.05 -0.18 0.41
N VAL A 12 -3.78 -1.48 0.25
CA VAL A 12 -4.78 -2.44 -0.24
C VAL A 12 -5.92 -2.57 0.76
N ASN A 13 -5.61 -2.76 2.05
CA ASN A 13 -6.60 -2.84 3.11
C ASN A 13 -7.50 -1.60 3.16
N GLN A 14 -6.91 -0.41 3.05
CA GLN A 14 -7.67 0.85 2.98
C GLN A 14 -8.65 0.86 1.80
N SER A 15 -8.22 0.38 0.64
CA SER A 15 -9.05 0.33 -0.58
C SER A 15 -10.22 -0.64 -0.42
N LEU A 16 -9.97 -1.83 0.12
CA LEU A 16 -10.99 -2.84 0.38
C LEU A 16 -12.01 -2.36 1.43
N VAL A 17 -11.54 -1.81 2.55
CA VAL A 17 -12.42 -1.28 3.62
C VAL A 17 -13.28 -0.12 3.10
N THR A 18 -12.72 0.77 2.28
CA THR A 18 -13.47 1.88 1.68
C THR A 18 -14.60 1.37 0.78
N ARG A 19 -14.30 0.42 -0.12
CA ARG A 19 -15.31 -0.21 -0.99
C ARG A 19 -16.38 -0.94 -0.19
N LEU A 20 -15.99 -1.68 0.85
CA LEU A 20 -16.90 -2.38 1.74
C LEU A 20 -17.88 -1.42 2.42
N LYS A 21 -17.38 -0.30 2.97
CA LYS A 21 -18.22 0.75 3.58
C LYS A 21 -19.22 1.31 2.57
N CYS A 22 -18.78 1.60 1.34
CA CYS A 22 -19.69 2.07 0.29
C CYS A 22 -20.80 1.06 0.00
N LYS A 23 -20.48 -0.23 -0.14
CA LYS A 23 -21.47 -1.28 -0.41
C LYS A 23 -22.46 -1.47 0.74
N VAL A 24 -21.97 -1.44 1.98
CA VAL A 24 -22.84 -1.54 3.17
C VAL A 24 -23.84 -0.39 3.20
N ASN A 25 -23.40 0.83 2.86
CA ASN A 25 -24.26 2.01 2.87
C ASN A 25 -25.22 2.09 1.67
N SER A 26 -24.87 1.50 0.53
CA SER A 26 -25.71 1.54 -0.68
C SER A 26 -26.77 0.44 -0.75
N THR A 27 -26.65 -0.59 0.09
CA THR A 27 -27.52 -1.77 0.03
C THR A 27 -28.64 -1.66 1.07
N SER A 28 -29.91 -1.63 0.63
CA SER A 28 -31.07 -1.59 1.53
C SER A 28 -31.32 -2.91 2.28
N THR A 29 -30.72 -4.01 1.81
CA THR A 29 -30.84 -5.34 2.42
C THR A 29 -29.65 -5.64 3.35
N LYS A 30 -29.91 -6.31 4.48
CA LYS A 30 -28.87 -6.72 5.44
C LYS A 30 -28.07 -7.93 4.88
N VAL A 31 -27.21 -7.69 3.90
CA VAL A 31 -26.26 -8.69 3.43
C VAL A 31 -25.12 -8.82 4.45
N PRO A 32 -24.75 -10.04 4.88
CA PRO A 32 -23.60 -10.25 5.76
C PRO A 32 -22.32 -9.64 5.17
N TRP A 33 -21.51 -9.00 6.00
CA TRP A 33 -20.28 -8.31 5.57
C TRP A 33 -19.28 -9.25 4.89
N THR A 34 -19.29 -10.55 5.22
CA THR A 34 -18.43 -11.57 4.61
C THR A 34 -18.73 -11.77 3.13
N LYS A 35 -20.01 -11.83 2.73
CA LYS A 35 -20.42 -11.91 1.32
C LYS A 35 -20.10 -10.62 0.56
N LEU A 36 -20.27 -9.47 1.21
CA LEU A 36 -19.89 -8.19 0.62
C LEU A 36 -18.36 -8.10 0.43
N LEU A 37 -17.58 -8.62 1.37
CA LEU A 37 -16.12 -8.64 1.28
C LEU A 37 -15.64 -9.50 0.09
N GLU A 38 -16.25 -10.67 -0.14
CA GLU A 38 -15.95 -11.50 -1.31
C GLU A 38 -16.22 -10.73 -2.61
N SER A 39 -17.40 -10.10 -2.73
CA SER A 39 -17.75 -9.26 -3.88
C SER A 39 -16.78 -8.09 -4.07
N VAL A 40 -16.43 -7.37 -3.01
CA VAL A 40 -15.48 -6.25 -3.05
C VAL A 40 -14.08 -6.69 -3.47
N THR A 41 -13.65 -7.86 -3.00
CA THR A 41 -12.34 -8.43 -3.33
C THR A 41 -12.30 -8.82 -4.81
N ASN A 42 -13.35 -9.47 -5.31
CA ASN A 42 -13.47 -9.80 -6.72
C ASN A 42 -13.46 -8.52 -7.58
N GLU A 43 -14.26 -7.53 -7.24
CA GLU A 43 -14.28 -6.23 -7.93
C GLU A 43 -12.90 -5.56 -7.93
N TYR A 44 -12.20 -5.58 -6.79
CA TYR A 44 -10.84 -5.05 -6.70
C TYR A 44 -9.89 -5.77 -7.65
N ASN A 45 -9.93 -7.10 -7.68
CA ASN A 45 -9.07 -7.92 -8.53
C ASN A 45 -9.33 -7.72 -10.04
N LEU A 46 -10.56 -7.32 -10.40
CA LEU A 46 -10.96 -7.03 -11.79
C LEU A 46 -10.88 -5.53 -12.14
N THR A 47 -10.61 -4.64 -11.19
CA THR A 47 -10.47 -3.20 -11.46
C THR A 47 -9.04 -2.86 -11.88
N PRO A 48 -8.83 -2.17 -13.02
CA PRO A 48 -7.52 -1.64 -13.38
C PRO A 48 -6.96 -0.67 -12.32
N HIS A 49 -5.72 -0.91 -11.87
CA HIS A 49 -5.08 -0.01 -10.93
C HIS A 49 -4.54 1.24 -11.64
N SER A 50 -4.59 2.41 -10.98
CA SER A 50 -4.27 3.70 -11.60
C SER A 50 -2.82 3.82 -12.12
N ILE A 51 -1.89 3.11 -11.49
CA ILE A 51 -0.46 3.09 -11.87
C ILE A 51 -0.19 2.05 -12.96
N THR A 52 -0.48 0.78 -12.69
CA THR A 52 -0.16 -0.31 -13.61
C THR A 52 -1.03 -0.27 -14.85
N LYS A 53 -2.25 0.28 -14.74
CA LYS A 53 -3.34 0.27 -15.74
C LYS A 53 -3.93 -1.11 -16.02
N TYR A 54 -3.56 -2.11 -15.22
CA TYR A 54 -4.04 -3.49 -15.36
C TYR A 54 -4.77 -3.94 -14.10
N PRO A 55 -5.78 -4.81 -14.24
CA PRO A 55 -6.37 -5.52 -13.11
C PRO A 55 -5.35 -6.46 -12.44
N PRO A 56 -5.36 -6.58 -11.09
CA PRO A 56 -4.53 -7.56 -10.40
C PRO A 56 -4.72 -9.00 -10.89
N ALA A 57 -5.97 -9.43 -11.16
CA ALA A 57 -6.27 -10.77 -11.68
C ALA A 57 -5.65 -11.00 -13.07
N TYR A 58 -5.62 -9.96 -13.91
CA TYR A 58 -5.00 -10.04 -15.23
C TYR A 58 -3.49 -10.25 -15.15
N LEU A 59 -2.82 -9.49 -14.29
CA LEU A 59 -1.37 -9.63 -14.09
C LEU A 59 -1.00 -10.98 -13.48
N LEU A 60 -1.84 -11.53 -12.59
CA LEU A 60 -1.58 -12.80 -11.92
C LEU A 60 -1.92 -14.01 -12.81
N LEU A 61 -3.14 -14.06 -13.34
CA LEU A 61 -3.72 -15.25 -13.98
C LEU A 61 -4.07 -15.04 -15.47
N GLY A 62 -3.93 -13.82 -15.99
CA GLY A 62 -4.38 -13.49 -17.36
C GLY A 62 -5.90 -13.35 -17.49
N THR A 63 -6.64 -13.35 -16.38
CA THR A 63 -8.11 -13.25 -16.40
C THR A 63 -8.56 -11.85 -16.77
N LEU A 64 -9.38 -11.76 -17.82
CA LEU A 64 -9.97 -10.50 -18.26
C LEU A 64 -11.15 -10.11 -17.36
N PRO A 65 -11.33 -8.80 -17.09
CA PRO A 65 -12.42 -8.32 -16.25
C PRO A 65 -13.78 -8.33 -16.97
N TYR A 66 -13.78 -8.22 -18.30
CA TYR A 66 -14.97 -8.22 -19.13
C TYR A 66 -14.66 -8.89 -20.48
N ASP A 67 -15.65 -9.54 -21.06
CA ASP A 67 -15.55 -10.03 -22.43
C ASP A 67 -15.47 -8.86 -23.41
N SER A 68 -14.63 -8.98 -24.45
CA SER A 68 -14.47 -7.92 -25.43
C SER A 68 -15.82 -7.71 -26.16
N PRO A 69 -16.42 -6.50 -26.11
CA PRO A 69 -17.73 -6.25 -26.74
C PRO A 69 -17.69 -6.38 -28.27
N ILE A 70 -16.49 -6.26 -28.83
CA ILE A 70 -16.21 -6.32 -30.26
C ILE A 70 -15.20 -7.44 -30.37
N GLY A 71 -15.50 -8.52 -31.09
CA GLY A 71 -14.68 -9.75 -31.20
C GLY A 71 -13.28 -9.58 -31.81
N GLN A 72 -12.69 -8.40 -31.71
CA GLN A 72 -11.30 -8.08 -31.97
C GLN A 72 -10.48 -8.23 -30.69
N ASN A 73 -9.19 -8.52 -30.91
CA ASN A 73 -8.09 -8.69 -29.95
C ASN A 73 -8.34 -8.09 -28.56
N SER A 74 -8.06 -8.92 -27.54
CA SER A 74 -7.97 -8.56 -26.11
C SER A 74 -7.69 -7.08 -25.87
N TYR A 75 -8.54 -6.41 -25.08
CA TYR A 75 -8.37 -5.01 -24.65
C TYR A 75 -6.98 -4.73 -24.03
N TYR A 76 -6.32 -5.77 -23.51
CA TYR A 76 -4.97 -5.71 -22.97
C TYR A 76 -3.95 -6.40 -23.88
N GLU A 77 -2.72 -5.90 -23.83
CA GLU A 77 -1.53 -6.55 -24.39
C GLU A 77 -1.34 -7.94 -23.77
N PRO A 78 -0.69 -8.90 -24.45
CA PRO A 78 -0.42 -10.22 -23.91
C PRO A 78 0.16 -10.17 -22.48
N VAL A 79 -0.23 -11.12 -21.64
CA VAL A 79 0.04 -11.09 -20.18
C VAL A 79 1.51 -10.79 -19.84
N ASN A 80 2.46 -11.35 -20.60
CA ASN A 80 3.89 -11.12 -20.37
C ASN A 80 4.31 -9.66 -20.65
N GLU A 81 3.79 -9.07 -21.72
CA GLU A 81 4.02 -7.67 -22.05
C GLU A 81 3.36 -6.74 -21.04
N ALA A 82 2.12 -7.03 -20.66
CA ALA A 82 1.40 -6.31 -19.62
C ALA A 82 2.15 -6.33 -18.27
N ARG A 83 2.74 -7.46 -17.89
CA ARG A 83 3.59 -7.59 -16.70
C ARG A 83 4.83 -6.70 -16.77
N ASN A 84 5.53 -6.71 -17.90
CA ASN A 84 6.71 -5.87 -18.10
C ASN A 84 6.35 -4.38 -18.02
N LEU A 85 5.25 -3.98 -18.68
CA LEU A 85 4.80 -2.60 -18.67
C LEU A 85 4.31 -2.16 -17.28
N ALA A 86 3.61 -3.04 -16.56
CA ALA A 86 3.19 -2.80 -15.17
C ALA A 86 4.40 -2.60 -14.25
N LEU A 87 5.46 -3.39 -14.42
CA LEU A 87 6.70 -3.26 -13.66
C LEU A 87 7.37 -1.92 -13.93
N GLN A 88 7.56 -1.56 -15.20
CA GLN A 88 8.16 -0.28 -15.59
C GLN A 88 7.38 0.90 -15.01
N ARG A 89 6.05 0.94 -15.20
CA ARG A 89 5.18 1.98 -14.65
C ARG A 89 5.29 2.08 -13.12
N THR A 90 5.42 0.94 -12.43
CA THR A 90 5.57 0.90 -10.98
C THR A 90 6.91 1.48 -10.54
N MET A 91 8.00 1.13 -11.23
CA MET A 91 9.34 1.68 -10.97
C MET A 91 9.38 3.19 -11.20
N ASP A 92 8.82 3.66 -12.32
CA ASP A 92 8.77 5.08 -12.64
C ASP A 92 7.99 5.88 -11.60
N TYR A 93 6.83 5.36 -11.18
CA TYR A 93 6.02 6.01 -10.15
C TYR A 93 6.72 6.00 -8.79
N HIS A 94 7.41 4.91 -8.44
CA HIS A 94 8.21 4.82 -7.22
C HIS A 94 9.34 5.86 -7.23
N ASN A 95 10.10 5.96 -8.33
CA ASN A 95 11.17 6.95 -8.49
C ASN A 95 10.65 8.39 -8.39
N LYS A 96 9.52 8.70 -9.04
CA LYS A 96 8.86 10.01 -8.92
C LYS A 96 8.48 10.32 -7.48
N ASN A 97 7.96 9.35 -6.73
CA ASN A 97 7.62 9.54 -5.33
C ASN A 97 8.85 9.70 -4.44
N LYS A 98 9.93 8.95 -4.72
CA LYS A 98 11.22 9.12 -4.03
C LYS A 98 11.76 10.54 -4.20
N ILE A 99 11.77 11.06 -5.42
CA ILE A 99 12.21 12.46 -5.68
C ILE A 99 11.38 13.46 -4.88
N ARG A 100 10.05 13.30 -4.86
CA ARG A 100 9.15 14.19 -4.09
C ARG A 100 9.39 14.11 -2.58
N TYR A 101 9.64 12.91 -2.07
CA TYR A 101 9.94 12.68 -0.67
C TYR A 101 11.28 13.30 -0.30
N ASP A 102 12.34 12.98 -1.05
CA ASP A 102 13.71 13.47 -0.83
C ASP A 102 13.79 14.99 -0.90
N ALA A 103 12.99 15.64 -1.77
CA ALA A 103 12.93 17.11 -1.87
C ALA A 103 12.42 17.80 -0.59
N ARG A 104 11.66 17.10 0.27
CA ARG A 104 11.15 17.61 1.54
C ARG A 104 11.88 17.03 2.76
N PHE A 105 12.62 15.95 2.55
CA PHE A 105 13.23 15.21 3.64
C PHE A 105 14.61 15.75 3.97
N VAL A 106 14.78 16.25 5.19
CA VAL A 106 16.09 16.63 5.73
C VAL A 106 16.72 15.37 6.31
N HIS A 107 17.71 14.82 5.60
CA HIS A 107 18.44 13.66 6.09
C HIS A 107 19.30 14.05 7.29
N LYS A 108 18.93 13.59 8.49
CA LYS A 108 19.77 13.67 9.67
C LYS A 108 20.67 12.44 9.71
N LYS A 109 21.98 12.67 9.59
CA LYS A 109 22.98 11.63 9.87
C LYS A 109 23.14 11.52 11.37
N PHE A 110 22.98 10.31 11.88
CA PHE A 110 23.28 9.96 13.26
C PHE A 110 24.58 9.18 13.28
N ASN A 111 25.46 9.43 14.24
CA ASN A 111 26.72 8.73 14.47
C ASN A 111 26.70 7.97 15.80
N PRO A 112 27.49 6.90 15.96
CA PRO A 112 27.72 6.31 17.27
C PRO A 112 28.24 7.38 18.24
N GLY A 113 27.69 7.41 19.46
CA GLY A 113 27.95 8.45 20.44
C GLY A 113 26.98 9.64 20.43
N ASP A 114 26.14 9.79 19.40
CA ASP A 114 25.09 10.82 19.40
C ASP A 114 24.01 10.49 20.44
N LEU A 115 23.60 11.50 21.20
CA LEU A 115 22.47 11.40 22.12
C LEU A 115 21.15 11.65 21.39
N VAL A 116 20.24 10.70 21.47
CA VAL A 116 18.91 10.75 20.87
C VAL A 116 17.83 10.45 21.88
N VAL A 117 16.71 11.16 21.79
CA VAL A 117 15.51 10.81 22.55
C VAL A 117 14.61 9.91 21.69
N TYR A 118 14.00 8.90 22.29
CA TYR A 118 13.15 7.94 21.60
C TYR A 118 11.67 8.27 21.85
N GLU A 119 10.87 8.31 20.78
CA GLU A 119 9.42 8.46 20.93
C GLU A 119 8.82 7.11 21.32
N GLU A 120 8.33 7.00 22.55
CA GLU A 120 7.72 5.77 23.04
C GLU A 120 6.30 5.61 22.49
N PHE A 121 6.13 4.62 21.60
CA PHE A 121 4.83 4.27 21.06
C PHE A 121 4.24 3.04 21.76
N HIS A 122 3.42 3.28 22.78
CA HIS A 122 2.62 2.25 23.46
C HIS A 122 1.16 2.29 22.99
N TYR A 123 0.55 1.14 22.71
CA TYR A 123 -0.89 1.04 22.38
C TYR A 123 -1.63 0.25 23.48
N PRO A 124 -2.78 0.75 24.00
CA PRO A 124 -3.44 2.00 23.64
C PRO A 124 -2.69 3.22 24.20
N ASN A 125 -2.42 4.20 23.33
CA ASN A 125 -1.70 5.40 23.74
C ASN A 125 -2.67 6.38 24.40
N THR A 126 -2.72 6.41 25.73
CA THR A 126 -3.66 7.25 26.46
C THR A 126 -3.24 8.72 26.52
N ARG A 127 -2.00 9.07 26.11
CA ARG A 127 -1.36 10.40 25.85
C ARG A 127 -1.70 11.59 26.77
N LYS A 128 -2.48 11.41 27.84
CA LYS A 128 -3.16 12.54 28.45
C LYS A 128 -2.23 13.38 29.32
N LEU A 129 -1.12 12.81 29.82
CA LEU A 129 -0.12 13.51 30.67
C LEU A 129 1.32 12.92 30.64
N SER A 130 1.60 11.86 29.88
CA SER A 130 2.95 11.26 29.83
C SER A 130 3.84 11.97 28.80
N PRO A 131 5.13 12.19 29.07
CA PRO A 131 6.05 12.74 28.09
C PRO A 131 6.10 11.84 26.84
N PRO A 132 6.10 12.41 25.63
CA PRO A 132 6.10 11.63 24.39
C PRO A 132 7.47 11.01 24.09
N PHE A 133 8.52 11.55 24.69
CA PHE A 133 9.89 11.09 24.54
C PHE A 133 10.43 10.57 25.87
N SER A 134 11.19 9.50 25.79
CA SER A 134 11.98 8.96 26.91
C SER A 134 13.28 9.75 27.09
N ASP A 135 14.04 9.36 28.12
CA ASP A 135 15.38 9.87 28.39
C ASP A 135 16.34 9.73 27.20
N PRO A 136 17.41 10.55 27.12
CA PRO A 136 18.39 10.46 26.05
C PRO A 136 19.16 9.15 26.10
N TYR A 137 19.24 8.48 24.96
CA TYR A 137 20.04 7.29 24.73
C TYR A 137 21.20 7.60 23.82
N GLU A 138 22.31 6.90 24.04
CA GLU A 138 23.46 6.94 23.15
C GLU A 138 23.32 5.91 22.03
N ILE A 139 23.60 6.32 20.79
CA ILE A 139 23.65 5.40 19.67
C ILE A 139 24.91 4.54 19.77
N ILE A 140 24.75 3.22 19.91
CA ILE A 140 25.88 2.29 20.06
C ILE A 140 26.37 1.79 18.70
N THR A 141 25.45 1.29 17.86
CA THR A 141 25.78 0.67 16.57
C THR A 141 24.65 0.81 15.57
N TYR A 142 24.98 0.86 14.28
CA TYR A 142 24.00 0.69 13.22
C TYR A 142 23.64 -0.78 13.05
N LEU A 143 22.35 -1.08 13.04
CA LEU A 143 21.87 -2.35 12.51
C LEU A 143 21.76 -2.23 11.00
N TYR A 144 22.84 -2.56 10.29
CA TYR A 144 22.73 -2.90 8.88
C TYR A 144 22.09 -4.28 8.79
N LEU A 145 20.80 -4.34 8.45
CA LEU A 145 20.21 -5.57 7.94
C LEU A 145 20.85 -5.84 6.58
N SER A 146 21.85 -6.73 6.54
CA SER A 146 22.35 -7.31 5.31
C SER A 146 21.20 -8.05 4.62
N LEU A 147 20.71 -7.46 3.52
CA LEU A 147 19.81 -8.11 2.57
C LEU A 147 20.58 -9.11 1.70
#